data_AF-A0A8H3HWM1-F1
#
_entry.id   AF-A0A8H3HWM1-F1
#
_cell.length_a   1.000
_cell.length_b   1.000
_cell.length_c   1.000
_cell.angle_alpha   90.00
_cell.angle_beta   90.00
_cell.angle_gamma   90.00
#
_symmetry.space_group_name_H-M   'P 1'
#
loop_
_entity.id
_entity.type
_entity.pdbx_description
1 polymer ?
#
loop_
_entity_poly.entity_id
_entity_poly.type
_entity_poly.pdbx_seq_one_letter_code
_entity_poly.pdbx_strand_id
1 'polypeptide(L)'
;MSPSNFNPFLVPRREVETPYQRRIRERLIEEIALGCLAISTKFHRDFLPPLSPITADKFLDLLGDDHPVSFDDFELVQSTIMRSFGYILYQPTPQAYLQELWNTCPMLQNIQDGDLELHRAPLRTKALELLEACFFEYESIDYPIAYLTAAAILEAIHLQEMHFQCRSHSYSHIKWEPLQDNRPRVCAACVHVEICTAMQIHLDALTSCRDWIMSIWEGVGSE
;
A
#
# COMPACT_ATOMS: atom_id res chain seq x y z
N MET A 1 33.65 -10.54 40.66
CA MET A 1 32.42 -10.29 39.89
C MET A 1 31.58 -9.32 40.69
N SER A 2 31.61 -8.03 40.34
CA SER A 2 30.79 -7.02 41.02
C SER A 2 29.37 -7.05 40.45
N PRO A 3 28.32 -6.96 41.29
CA PRO A 3 26.95 -6.90 40.82
C PRO A 3 26.72 -5.58 40.10
N SER A 4 26.06 -5.65 38.95
CA SER A 4 25.67 -4.50 38.13
C SER A 4 24.83 -3.52 38.95
N ASN A 5 25.32 -2.28 39.07
CA ASN A 5 24.55 -1.14 39.56
C ASN A 5 23.38 -0.87 38.59
N PHE A 6 22.23 -1.50 38.82
CA PHE A 6 20.97 -1.09 38.21
C PHE A 6 20.58 0.25 38.85
N ASN A 7 20.70 1.34 38.10
CA ASN A 7 20.36 2.67 38.59
C ASN A 7 18.86 2.93 38.34
N PRO A 8 17.99 2.85 39.36
CA PRO A 8 16.54 2.97 39.19
C PRO A 8 16.09 4.37 38.73
N PHE A 9 17.01 5.35 38.71
CA PHE A 9 16.78 6.70 38.22
C PHE A 9 17.02 6.89 36.73
N LEU A 10 17.54 5.87 36.03
CA LEU A 10 17.69 5.86 34.57
C LEU A 10 16.52 5.15 33.86
N VAL A 11 15.46 4.77 34.59
CA VAL A 11 14.20 4.41 33.94
C VAL A 11 13.68 5.67 33.27
N PRO A 12 13.55 5.73 31.93
CA PRO A 12 12.94 6.88 31.27
C PRO A 12 11.58 7.08 31.93
N ARG A 13 11.41 8.22 32.61
CA ARG A 13 10.09 8.63 33.08
C ARG A 13 9.23 8.66 31.82
N ARG A 14 8.29 7.72 31.67
CA ARG A 14 7.21 7.88 30.70
C ARG A 14 6.49 9.15 31.12
N GLU A 15 6.85 10.27 30.51
CA GLU A 15 6.12 11.51 30.68
C GLU A 15 4.69 11.21 30.23
N VAL A 16 3.77 11.22 31.19
CA VAL A 16 2.37 10.97 30.91
C VAL A 16 1.89 12.17 30.09
N GLU A 17 1.58 11.92 28.81
CA GLU A 17 1.07 12.92 27.89
C GLU A 17 -0.16 13.60 28.51
N THR A 18 -0.10 14.92 28.67
CA THR A 18 -1.22 15.70 29.17
C THR A 18 -2.35 15.75 28.13
N PRO A 19 -3.63 15.91 28.54
CA PRO A 19 -4.74 16.05 27.60
C PRO A 19 -4.60 17.23 26.62
N TYR A 20 -3.83 18.25 27.00
CA TYR A 20 -3.50 19.37 26.12
C TYR A 20 -2.49 18.97 25.03
N GLN A 21 -1.42 18.28 25.40
CA GLN A 21 -0.43 17.76 24.45
C GLN A 21 -1.04 16.79 23.45
N ARG A 22 -1.95 15.91 23.91
CA ARG A 22 -2.67 15.00 23.03
C ARG A 22 -3.48 15.73 21.95
N ARG A 23 -4.26 16.74 22.36
CA ARG A 23 -5.06 17.56 21.42
C ARG A 23 -4.19 18.30 20.42
N ILE A 24 -3.04 18.84 20.85
CA ILE A 24 -2.09 19.47 19.93
C ILE A 24 -1.53 18.44 18.95
N ARG A 25 -1.16 17.24 19.42
CA ARG A 25 -0.60 16.18 18.59
C ARG A 25 -1.61 15.71 17.53
N GLU A 26 -2.84 15.45 17.95
CA GLU A 26 -3.94 15.07 17.04
C GLU A 26 -4.15 16.14 15.97
N ARG A 27 -4.21 17.41 16.40
CA ARG A 27 -4.31 18.54 15.48
C ARG A 27 -3.16 18.60 14.47
N LEU A 28 -1.92 18.49 14.94
CA LEU A 28 -0.75 18.49 14.06
C LEU A 28 -0.74 17.32 13.08
N ILE A 29 -1.22 16.12 13.49
CA ILE A 29 -1.31 14.96 12.61
C ILE A 29 -2.27 15.25 11.44
N GLU A 30 -3.43 15.83 11.71
CA GLU A 30 -4.42 16.19 10.69
C GLU A 30 -3.87 17.27 9.72
N GLU A 31 -3.23 18.31 10.25
CA GLU A 31 -2.61 19.36 9.45
C GLU A 31 -1.48 18.80 8.57
N ILE A 32 -0.62 17.93 9.12
CA ILE A 32 0.45 17.25 8.36
C ILE A 32 -0.14 16.34 7.29
N ALA A 33 -1.18 15.56 7.61
CA ALA A 33 -1.85 14.69 6.65
C ALA A 33 -2.44 15.51 5.49
N LEU A 34 -3.07 16.65 5.79
CA LEU A 34 -3.58 17.58 4.79
C LEU A 34 -2.46 18.14 3.90
N GLY A 35 -1.33 18.52 4.50
CA GLY A 35 -0.14 18.98 3.79
C GLY A 35 0.45 17.90 2.86
N CYS A 36 0.57 16.66 3.34
CA CYS A 36 1.02 15.51 2.54
C CYS A 36 0.08 15.25 1.36
N LEU A 37 -1.23 15.31 1.57
CA LEU A 37 -2.24 15.15 0.51
C LEU A 37 -2.11 16.24 -0.56
N ALA A 38 -1.96 17.50 -0.15
CA ALA A 38 -1.80 18.62 -1.07
C ALA A 38 -0.53 18.50 -1.91
N ILE A 39 0.60 18.16 -1.27
CA ILE A 39 1.88 17.94 -1.95
C ILE A 39 1.77 16.77 -2.94
N SER A 40 1.25 15.63 -2.49
CA SER A 40 1.06 14.44 -3.33
C SER A 40 0.19 14.75 -4.55
N THR A 41 -0.91 15.48 -4.35
CA THR A 41 -1.78 15.92 -5.44
C THR A 41 -1.05 16.83 -6.42
N LYS A 42 -0.31 17.84 -5.93
CA LYS A 42 0.48 18.75 -6.79
C LYS A 42 1.55 18.00 -7.60
N PHE A 43 2.08 16.90 -7.06
CA PHE A 43 3.14 16.12 -7.71
C PHE A 43 2.61 15.06 -8.69
N HIS A 44 1.50 14.40 -8.37
CA HIS A 44 1.02 13.24 -9.13
C HIS A 44 -0.22 13.51 -9.99
N ARG A 45 -0.98 14.58 -9.74
CA ARG A 45 -2.17 14.90 -10.53
C ARG A 45 -1.80 15.79 -11.71
N ASP A 46 -2.13 15.32 -12.91
CA ASP A 46 -2.08 16.14 -14.11
C ASP A 46 -3.18 17.22 -14.06
N PHE A 47 -2.84 18.43 -14.47
CA PHE A 47 -3.74 19.57 -14.62
C PHE A 47 -3.90 19.97 -16.10
N LEU A 48 -3.50 19.09 -17.02
CA LEU A 48 -3.85 19.19 -18.42
C LEU A 48 -5.34 18.91 -18.64
N PRO A 49 -5.99 19.60 -19.60
CA PRO A 49 -7.39 19.37 -19.94
C PRO A 49 -7.69 17.89 -20.17
N PRO A 50 -8.77 17.32 -19.60
CA PRO A 50 -9.91 18.01 -18.97
C PRO A 50 -9.78 18.29 -17.46
N LEU A 51 -8.64 17.97 -16.84
CA LEU A 51 -8.46 18.11 -15.39
C LEU A 51 -8.08 19.55 -15.03
N SER A 52 -8.74 20.11 -14.02
CA SER A 52 -8.38 21.42 -13.45
C SER A 52 -7.47 21.26 -12.23
N PRO A 53 -6.61 22.26 -11.95
CA PRO A 53 -5.84 22.31 -10.71
C PRO A 53 -6.79 22.40 -9.51
N ILE A 54 -6.45 21.69 -8.43
CA ILE A 54 -7.17 21.82 -7.15
C ILE A 54 -6.65 23.07 -6.44
N THR A 55 -7.54 24.00 -6.10
CA THR A 55 -7.20 25.23 -5.36
C THR A 55 -7.01 24.94 -3.87
N ALA A 56 -6.26 25.81 -3.17
CA ALA A 56 -6.00 25.67 -1.74
C ALA A 56 -7.29 25.57 -0.92
N ASP A 57 -8.31 26.37 -1.26
CA ASP A 57 -9.62 26.35 -0.58
C ASP A 57 -10.22 24.95 -0.50
N LYS A 58 -10.07 24.13 -1.54
CA LYS A 58 -10.58 22.75 -1.54
C LYS A 58 -9.88 21.83 -0.56
N PHE A 59 -8.63 22.10 -0.20
CA PHE A 59 -7.93 21.37 0.84
C PHE A 59 -8.33 21.90 2.21
N LEU A 60 -8.41 23.22 2.38
CA LEU A 60 -8.81 23.85 3.64
C LEU A 60 -10.23 23.43 4.06
N ASP A 61 -11.12 23.23 3.11
CA ASP A 61 -12.49 22.74 3.35
C ASP A 61 -12.55 21.28 3.87
N LEU A 62 -11.50 20.46 3.72
CA LEU A 62 -11.55 19.02 4.05
C LEU A 62 -11.65 18.75 5.55
N LEU A 63 -11.02 19.58 6.38
CA LEU A 63 -11.04 19.42 7.83
C LEU A 63 -12.27 20.10 8.48
N GLY A 64 -13.06 20.83 7.69
CA GLY A 64 -14.31 21.44 8.12
C GLY A 64 -14.14 22.51 9.21
N ASP A 65 -15.27 22.91 9.80
CA ASP A 65 -15.33 23.96 10.82
C ASP A 65 -14.79 23.51 12.19
N ASP A 66 -14.70 22.20 12.43
CA ASP A 66 -14.20 21.64 13.68
C ASP A 66 -12.67 21.76 13.79
N HIS A 67 -12.00 21.86 12.65
CA HIS A 67 -10.56 22.08 12.58
C HIS A 67 -10.23 23.07 11.44
N PRO A 68 -10.41 24.38 11.69
CA PRO A 68 -10.06 25.39 10.70
C PRO A 68 -8.54 25.54 10.62
N VAL A 69 -8.01 25.42 9.41
CA VAL A 69 -6.61 25.70 9.08
C VAL A 69 -6.54 26.99 8.28
N SER A 70 -5.69 27.93 8.68
CA SER A 70 -5.50 29.15 7.91
C SER A 70 -4.68 28.87 6.64
N PHE A 71 -4.84 29.70 5.62
CA PHE A 71 -4.03 29.57 4.39
C PHE A 71 -2.52 29.64 4.69
N ASP A 72 -2.10 30.55 5.59
CA ASP A 72 -0.70 30.72 5.97
C ASP A 72 -0.15 29.49 6.70
N ASP A 73 -0.94 28.89 7.60
CA ASP A 73 -0.55 27.65 8.29
C ASP A 73 -0.45 26.48 7.32
N PHE A 74 -1.40 26.37 6.38
CA PHE A 74 -1.39 25.34 5.35
C PHE A 74 -0.16 25.41 4.44
N GLU A 75 0.25 26.62 4.02
CA GLU A 75 1.48 26.81 3.25
C GLU A 75 2.74 26.56 4.11
N LEU A 76 2.72 26.95 5.39
CA LEU A 76 3.81 26.66 6.32
C LEU A 76 4.01 25.17 6.53
N VAL A 77 2.93 24.40 6.71
CA VAL A 77 2.97 22.94 6.86
C VAL A 77 3.56 22.29 5.62
N GLN A 78 3.09 22.66 4.42
CA GLN A 78 3.64 22.13 3.17
C GLN A 78 5.14 22.44 3.04
N SER A 79 5.54 23.69 3.30
CA SER A 79 6.96 24.11 3.27
C SER A 79 7.81 23.34 4.28
N THR A 80 7.27 23.08 5.47
CA THR A 80 7.95 22.32 6.53
C THR A 80 8.13 20.86 6.15
N ILE A 81 7.12 20.23 5.55
CA ILE A 81 7.20 18.85 5.02
C ILE A 81 8.27 18.78 3.94
N MET A 82 8.20 19.66 2.92
CA MET A 82 9.19 19.70 1.84
C MET A 82 10.62 19.83 2.36
N ARG A 83 10.85 20.73 3.33
CA ARG A 83 12.16 20.93 3.95
C ARG A 83 12.64 19.71 4.74
N SER A 84 11.74 19.07 5.48
CA SER A 84 12.04 17.85 6.25
C SER A 84 12.53 16.71 5.36
N PHE A 85 12.01 16.61 4.13
CA PHE A 85 12.46 15.65 3.12
C PHE A 85 13.59 16.16 2.21
N GLY A 86 14.17 17.33 2.51
CA GLY A 86 15.22 17.92 1.67
C GLY A 86 14.78 18.21 0.23
N TYR A 87 13.49 18.42 0.01
CA TYR A 87 12.84 18.57 -1.30
C TYR A 87 12.94 17.33 -2.21
N ILE A 88 13.26 16.16 -1.65
CA ILE A 88 13.35 14.89 -2.38
C ILE A 88 12.08 14.08 -2.11
N LEU A 89 11.09 14.22 -2.97
CA LEU A 89 9.81 13.49 -2.90
C LEU A 89 9.62 12.45 -4.01
N TYR A 90 10.62 12.27 -4.87
CA TYR A 90 10.55 11.30 -5.95
C TYR A 90 10.78 9.89 -5.41
N GLN A 91 9.72 9.28 -4.88
CA GLN A 91 9.68 7.85 -4.61
C GLN A 91 8.69 7.19 -5.59
N PRO A 92 9.06 6.06 -6.21
CA PRO A 92 8.14 5.35 -7.09
C PRO A 92 6.92 4.90 -6.29
N THR A 93 5.74 5.22 -6.80
CA THR A 93 4.47 4.81 -6.18
C THR A 93 4.24 3.31 -6.40
N PRO A 94 3.38 2.66 -5.60
CA PRO A 94 2.95 1.29 -5.90
C PRO A 94 2.48 1.12 -7.34
N GLN A 95 1.77 2.12 -7.86
CA GLN A 95 1.31 2.11 -9.25
C GLN A 95 2.44 2.05 -10.28
N ALA A 96 3.58 2.70 -10.01
CA ALA A 96 4.76 2.62 -10.88
C ALA A 96 5.37 1.22 -10.85
N TYR A 97 5.55 0.64 -9.66
CA TYR A 97 6.06 -0.74 -9.50
C TYR A 97 5.13 -1.78 -10.12
N LEU A 98 3.81 -1.65 -9.95
CA LEU A 98 2.82 -2.49 -10.63
C LEU A 98 3.04 -2.42 -12.15
N GLN A 99 3.18 -1.22 -12.72
CA GLN A 99 3.36 -1.11 -14.17
C GLN A 99 4.69 -1.72 -14.64
N GLU A 100 5.77 -1.51 -13.89
CA GLU A 100 7.09 -2.07 -14.21
C GLU A 100 7.12 -3.60 -14.11
N LEU A 101 6.51 -4.18 -13.08
CA LEU A 101 6.42 -5.62 -12.89
C LEU A 101 5.65 -6.30 -14.03
N TRP A 102 4.54 -5.72 -14.47
CA TRP A 102 3.80 -6.22 -15.64
C TRP A 102 4.63 -6.15 -16.93
N ASN A 103 5.48 -5.13 -17.07
CA ASN A 103 6.35 -5.00 -18.23
C ASN A 103 7.58 -5.92 -18.19
N THR A 104 7.97 -6.38 -17.00
CA THR A 104 9.25 -7.09 -16.80
C THR A 104 9.07 -8.59 -16.57
N CYS A 105 7.95 -9.04 -16.00
CA CYS A 105 7.70 -10.45 -15.69
C CYS A 105 6.92 -11.13 -16.83
N PRO A 106 7.53 -12.03 -17.61
CA PRO A 106 6.85 -12.72 -18.71
C PRO A 106 5.62 -13.51 -18.25
N MET A 107 5.62 -14.07 -17.05
CA MET A 107 4.45 -14.82 -16.56
C MET A 107 3.27 -13.92 -16.25
N LEU A 108 3.49 -12.68 -15.79
CA LEU A 108 2.42 -11.69 -15.66
C LEU A 108 1.90 -11.24 -17.04
N GLN A 109 2.77 -11.24 -18.04
CA GLN A 109 2.38 -10.99 -19.43
C GLN A 109 1.62 -12.16 -20.02
N ASN A 110 1.93 -13.40 -19.64
CA ASN A 110 1.19 -14.55 -20.15
C ASN A 110 -0.27 -14.58 -19.67
N ILE A 111 -0.65 -13.84 -18.62
CA ILE A 111 -2.07 -13.57 -18.27
C ILE A 111 -2.83 -12.88 -19.43
N GLN A 112 -2.11 -12.32 -20.43
CA GLN A 112 -2.64 -11.49 -21.51
C GLN A 112 -3.29 -12.26 -22.68
N ASP A 113 -3.13 -13.60 -22.78
CA ASP A 113 -3.56 -14.34 -23.98
C ASP A 113 -5.07 -14.71 -24.05
N GLY A 114 -5.92 -14.10 -23.22
CA GLY A 114 -7.38 -14.16 -23.35
C GLY A 114 -8.04 -12.86 -22.86
N ASP A 115 -8.77 -12.16 -23.73
CA ASP A 115 -9.43 -10.86 -23.49
C ASP A 115 -8.69 -9.91 -22.52
N LEU A 116 -7.54 -9.45 -23.00
CA LEU A 116 -6.52 -8.45 -22.59
C LEU A 116 -6.73 -7.53 -21.35
N GLU A 117 -7.95 -7.18 -20.93
CA GLU A 117 -8.20 -6.29 -19.78
C GLU A 117 -9.05 -6.93 -18.68
N LEU A 118 -9.85 -7.95 -19.03
CA LEU A 118 -10.80 -8.57 -18.10
C LEU A 118 -10.12 -9.32 -16.95
N HIS A 119 -8.86 -9.74 -17.14
CA HIS A 119 -8.09 -10.46 -16.12
C HIS A 119 -7.09 -9.58 -15.38
N ARG A 120 -6.58 -8.53 -16.04
CA ARG A 120 -5.64 -7.59 -15.44
C ARG A 120 -6.31 -6.65 -14.45
N ALA A 121 -7.49 -6.11 -14.81
CA ALA A 121 -8.18 -5.15 -13.97
C ALA A 121 -8.56 -5.74 -12.59
N PRO A 122 -9.16 -6.94 -12.48
CA PRO A 122 -9.46 -7.53 -11.18
C PRO A 122 -8.23 -7.82 -10.32
N LEU A 123 -7.13 -8.32 -10.91
CA LEU A 123 -5.88 -8.55 -10.19
C LEU A 123 -5.27 -7.27 -9.67
N ARG A 124 -5.24 -6.22 -10.51
CA ARG A 124 -4.72 -4.91 -10.12
C ARG A 124 -5.58 -4.29 -9.02
N THR A 125 -6.91 -4.33 -9.16
CA THR A 125 -7.83 -3.87 -8.12
C THR A 125 -7.56 -4.62 -6.82
N LYS A 126 -7.42 -5.95 -6.88
CA LYS A 126 -7.18 -6.75 -5.68
C LYS A 126 -5.85 -6.45 -5.00
N ALA A 127 -4.79 -6.26 -5.78
CA ALA A 127 -3.49 -5.86 -5.26
C ALA A 127 -3.54 -4.47 -4.61
N LEU A 128 -4.31 -3.54 -5.19
CA LEU A 128 -4.50 -2.20 -4.61
C LEU A 128 -5.31 -2.24 -3.31
N GLU A 129 -6.35 -3.08 -3.21
CA GLU A 129 -7.10 -3.31 -1.97
C GLU A 129 -6.17 -3.84 -0.86
N LEU A 130 -5.31 -4.81 -1.18
CA LEU A 130 -4.35 -5.36 -0.23
C LEU A 130 -3.35 -4.29 0.24
N LEU A 131 -2.84 -3.47 -0.69
CA LEU A 131 -1.94 -2.36 -0.37
C LEU A 131 -2.61 -1.29 0.49
N GLU A 132 -3.87 -0.96 0.19
CA GLU A 132 -4.64 -0.01 0.98
C GLU A 132 -4.76 -0.49 2.43
N ALA A 133 -5.13 -1.76 2.64
CA ALA A 133 -5.15 -2.36 3.98
C ALA A 133 -3.78 -2.26 4.69
N CYS A 134 -2.68 -2.48 3.97
CA CYS A 134 -1.34 -2.35 4.53
C CYS A 134 -1.06 -0.92 5.02
N PHE A 135 -1.46 0.12 4.28
CA PHE A 135 -1.15 1.51 4.65
C PHE A 135 -1.88 2.02 5.89
N PHE A 136 -2.90 1.30 6.36
CA PHE A 136 -3.53 1.58 7.65
C PHE A 136 -2.77 0.99 8.84
N GLU A 137 -1.86 0.05 8.61
CA GLU A 137 -1.06 -0.59 9.65
C GLU A 137 0.30 0.11 9.81
N TYR A 138 0.69 0.36 11.06
CA TYR A 138 1.94 1.07 11.37
C TYR A 138 3.17 0.27 10.90
N GLU A 139 3.12 -1.05 11.03
CA GLU A 139 4.17 -2.00 10.62
C GLU A 139 4.49 -1.94 9.11
N SER A 140 3.62 -1.33 8.29
CA SER A 140 3.88 -1.16 6.86
C SER A 140 5.13 -0.33 6.57
N ILE A 141 5.53 0.56 7.49
CA ILE A 141 6.74 1.39 7.34
C ILE A 141 8.03 0.58 7.37
N ASP A 142 7.99 -0.64 7.92
CA ASP A 142 9.15 -1.53 8.00
C ASP A 142 9.46 -2.20 6.65
N TYR A 143 8.50 -2.18 5.72
CA TYR A 143 8.64 -2.76 4.40
C TYR A 143 8.84 -1.68 3.32
N PRO A 144 9.84 -1.84 2.43
CA PRO A 144 9.93 -1.00 1.26
C PRO A 144 8.65 -1.11 0.41
N ILE A 145 8.19 0.02 -0.14
CA ILE A 145 6.97 0.06 -0.97
C ILE A 145 7.01 -0.92 -2.15
N ALA A 146 8.22 -1.20 -2.66
CA ALA A 146 8.49 -2.17 -3.71
C ALA A 146 8.13 -3.61 -3.27
N TYR A 147 8.45 -3.95 -2.01
CA TYR A 147 8.20 -5.27 -1.41
C TYR A 147 6.71 -5.44 -1.15
N LEU A 148 6.07 -4.41 -0.58
CA LEU A 148 4.61 -4.38 -0.39
C LEU A 148 3.87 -4.57 -1.70
N THR A 149 4.30 -3.87 -2.76
CA THR A 149 3.68 -3.96 -4.08
C THR A 149 3.86 -5.34 -4.70
N ALA A 150 5.08 -5.89 -4.67
CA ALA A 150 5.37 -7.23 -5.14
C ALA A 150 4.55 -8.31 -4.42
N ALA A 151 4.52 -8.23 -3.09
CA ALA A 151 3.78 -9.15 -2.24
C ALA A 151 2.27 -9.08 -2.52
N ALA A 152 1.70 -7.87 -2.63
CA ALA A 152 0.29 -7.68 -2.92
C ALA A 152 -0.14 -8.26 -4.26
N ILE A 153 0.70 -8.18 -5.31
CA ILE A 153 0.42 -8.85 -6.60
C ILE A 153 0.41 -10.37 -6.42
N LEU A 154 1.42 -10.93 -5.74
CA LEU A 154 1.53 -12.37 -5.54
C LEU A 154 0.33 -12.92 -4.76
N GLU A 155 -0.12 -12.20 -3.74
CA GLU A 155 -1.32 -12.56 -2.99
C GLU A 155 -2.60 -12.39 -3.80
N ALA A 156 -2.71 -11.34 -4.62
CA ALA A 156 -3.86 -11.20 -5.53
C ALA A 156 -3.97 -12.40 -6.50
N ILE A 157 -2.84 -12.86 -7.05
CA ILE A 157 -2.78 -14.05 -7.91
C ILE A 157 -3.15 -15.31 -7.11
N HIS A 158 -2.57 -15.48 -5.93
CA HIS A 158 -2.83 -16.63 -5.07
C HIS A 158 -4.31 -16.76 -4.68
N LEU A 159 -4.94 -15.66 -4.27
CA LEU A 159 -6.37 -15.60 -3.95
C LEU A 159 -7.24 -15.95 -5.16
N GLN A 160 -6.89 -15.45 -6.35
CA GLN A 160 -7.61 -15.78 -7.58
C GLN A 160 -7.50 -17.28 -7.93
N GLU A 161 -6.31 -17.88 -7.79
CA GLU A 161 -6.11 -19.32 -7.97
C GLU A 161 -6.96 -20.13 -6.99
N MET A 162 -6.96 -19.76 -5.71
CA MET A 162 -7.78 -20.40 -4.69
C MET A 162 -9.27 -20.34 -5.03
N HIS A 163 -9.78 -19.17 -5.42
CA HIS A 163 -11.17 -19.01 -5.83
C HIS A 163 -11.54 -19.92 -7.02
N PHE A 164 -10.63 -20.09 -7.98
CA PHE A 164 -10.86 -20.98 -9.12
C PHE A 164 -10.90 -22.46 -8.68
N GLN A 165 -10.00 -22.89 -7.80
CA GLN A 165 -9.98 -24.26 -7.28
C GLN A 165 -11.25 -24.57 -6.49
N CYS A 166 -11.69 -23.66 -5.61
CA CYS A 166 -12.93 -23.81 -4.85
C CYS A 166 -14.17 -23.92 -5.75
N ARG A 167 -14.30 -23.06 -6.77
CA ARG A 167 -15.39 -23.17 -7.75
C ARG A 167 -15.36 -24.50 -8.49
N SER A 168 -14.18 -24.94 -8.92
CA SER A 168 -14.02 -26.24 -9.58
C SER A 168 -14.47 -27.41 -8.70
N HIS A 169 -14.23 -27.34 -7.39
CA HIS A 169 -14.67 -28.36 -6.44
C HIS A 169 -16.17 -28.31 -6.13
N SER A 170 -16.80 -27.14 -6.03
CA SER A 170 -18.24 -27.05 -5.75
C SER A 170 -19.14 -27.61 -6.87
N TYR A 171 -18.65 -27.68 -8.11
CA TYR A 171 -19.40 -28.22 -9.25
C TYR A 171 -19.11 -29.70 -9.56
N SER A 172 -18.28 -30.39 -8.78
CA SER A 172 -17.85 -31.78 -9.06
C SER A 172 -18.95 -32.84 -8.93
N HIS A 173 -20.16 -32.49 -8.49
CA HIS A 173 -21.32 -33.40 -8.43
C HIS A 173 -22.18 -33.40 -9.70
N ILE A 174 -21.94 -32.48 -10.64
CA ILE A 174 -22.60 -32.45 -11.94
C ILE A 174 -21.55 -32.87 -12.97
N LYS A 175 -21.81 -33.92 -13.75
CA LYS A 175 -20.94 -34.36 -14.86
C LYS A 175 -20.68 -33.19 -15.81
N TRP A 176 -19.56 -32.50 -15.62
CA TRP A 176 -19.07 -31.48 -16.54
C TRP A 176 -18.04 -32.13 -17.45
N GLU A 177 -18.26 -32.05 -18.76
CA GLU A 177 -17.15 -32.02 -19.70
C GLU A 177 -16.29 -30.81 -19.32
N PRO A 178 -14.96 -30.92 -19.25
CA PRO A 178 -14.13 -29.78 -18.91
C PRO A 178 -14.44 -28.68 -19.93
N LEU A 179 -15.01 -27.56 -19.48
CA LEU A 179 -14.90 -26.31 -20.21
C LEU A 179 -13.41 -26.18 -20.50
N GLN A 180 -13.05 -26.17 -21.80
CA GLN A 180 -11.70 -25.82 -22.23
C GLN A 180 -11.47 -24.39 -21.79
N ASP A 181 -11.08 -24.23 -20.53
CA ASP A 181 -10.62 -22.97 -20.01
C ASP A 181 -9.21 -22.80 -20.54
N ASN A 182 -9.13 -22.24 -21.75
CA ASN A 182 -7.89 -21.87 -22.42
C ASN A 182 -7.18 -20.70 -21.72
N ARG A 183 -7.64 -20.30 -20.52
CA ARG A 183 -7.01 -19.25 -19.76
C ARG A 183 -5.59 -19.68 -19.34
N PRO A 184 -4.59 -18.83 -19.59
CA PRO A 184 -3.23 -19.06 -19.13
C PRO A 184 -3.23 -19.16 -17.60
N ARG A 185 -2.86 -20.34 -17.08
CA ARG A 185 -2.73 -20.57 -15.65
C ARG A 185 -1.41 -19.96 -15.19
N VAL A 186 -1.49 -18.82 -14.54
CA VAL A 186 -0.35 -18.22 -13.88
C VAL A 186 -0.38 -18.63 -12.43
N CYS A 187 0.68 -19.31 -12.00
CA CYS A 187 0.87 -19.74 -10.62
C CYS A 187 1.70 -18.68 -9.88
N ALA A 188 1.23 -18.26 -8.70
CA ALA A 188 1.92 -17.33 -7.82
C ALA A 188 3.36 -17.78 -7.53
N ALA A 189 3.61 -19.10 -7.42
CA ALA A 189 4.96 -19.64 -7.22
C ALA A 189 5.91 -19.33 -8.40
N CYS A 190 5.41 -19.40 -9.64
CA CYS A 190 6.22 -19.08 -10.82
C CYS A 190 6.51 -17.59 -10.91
N VAL A 191 5.49 -16.75 -10.64
CA VAL A 191 5.64 -15.28 -10.64
C VAL A 191 6.57 -14.82 -9.52
N HIS A 192 6.57 -15.50 -8.38
CA HIS A 192 7.40 -15.15 -7.22
C HIS A 192 8.89 -15.13 -7.59
N VAL A 193 9.38 -16.16 -8.27
CA VAL A 193 10.78 -16.25 -8.70
C VAL A 193 11.14 -15.16 -9.71
N GLU A 194 10.23 -14.86 -10.65
CA GLU A 194 10.43 -13.80 -11.63
C GLU A 194 10.50 -12.42 -10.97
N ILE A 195 9.59 -12.11 -10.05
CA ILE A 195 9.56 -10.85 -9.31
C ILE A 195 10.85 -10.66 -8.50
N CYS A 196 11.28 -11.69 -7.76
CA CYS A 196 12.55 -11.63 -7.02
C CYS A 196 13.74 -11.33 -7.95
N THR A 197 13.74 -11.93 -9.14
CA THR A 197 14.79 -11.73 -10.15
C THR A 197 14.73 -10.32 -10.75
N ALA A 198 13.54 -9.86 -11.14
CA ALA A 198 13.32 -8.57 -11.77
C ALA A 198 13.65 -7.39 -10.84
N MET A 199 13.24 -7.50 -9.57
CA MET A 199 13.40 -6.43 -8.58
C MET A 199 14.67 -6.58 -7.72
N GLN A 200 15.45 -7.65 -7.93
CA GLN A 200 16.61 -8.00 -7.10
C GLN A 200 16.26 -8.11 -5.60
N ILE A 201 15.11 -8.72 -5.30
CA ILE A 201 14.61 -8.92 -3.94
C ILE A 201 14.98 -10.31 -3.44
N HIS A 202 15.37 -10.42 -2.17
CA HIS A 202 15.58 -11.70 -1.52
C HIS A 202 14.27 -12.45 -1.29
N LEU A 203 14.24 -13.73 -1.67
CA LEU A 203 13.06 -14.60 -1.56
C LEU A 203 12.47 -14.63 -0.15
N ASP A 204 13.32 -14.76 0.88
CA ASP A 204 12.88 -14.84 2.28
C ASP A 204 12.20 -13.54 2.74
N ALA A 205 12.72 -12.39 2.30
CA ALA A 205 12.17 -11.10 2.66
C ALA A 205 10.82 -10.84 1.97
N LEU A 206 10.67 -11.25 0.71
CA LEU A 206 9.39 -11.16 0.02
C LEU A 206 8.37 -12.14 0.61
N THR A 207 8.80 -13.34 1.00
CA THR A 207 7.93 -14.31 1.68
C THR A 207 7.44 -13.78 3.03
N SER A 208 8.34 -13.23 3.85
CA SER A 208 7.98 -12.60 5.11
C SER A 208 6.99 -11.44 4.93
N CYS A 209 7.17 -10.62 3.89
CA CYS A 209 6.24 -9.55 3.56
C CYS A 209 4.86 -10.08 3.17
N ARG A 210 4.80 -11.16 2.38
CA ARG A 210 3.55 -11.82 1.98
C ARG A 210 2.79 -12.37 3.20
N ASP A 211 3.49 -13.07 4.08
CA ASP A 211 2.90 -13.63 5.31
C ASP A 211 2.30 -12.52 6.19
N TRP A 212 3.01 -11.39 6.30
CA TRP A 212 2.53 -10.22 7.03
C TRP A 212 1.27 -9.60 6.39
N ILE A 213 1.24 -9.39 5.07
CA ILE A 213 0.05 -8.86 4.37
C ILE A 213 -1.17 -9.75 4.64
N MET A 214 -1.00 -11.07 4.59
CA MET A 214 -2.10 -12.00 4.83
C MET A 214 -2.58 -11.99 6.28
N SER A 215 -1.67 -11.80 7.25
CA SER A 215 -2.06 -11.65 8.65
C SER A 215 -2.95 -10.44 8.92
N ILE A 216 -2.77 -9.36 8.16
CA ILE A 216 -3.60 -8.14 8.26
C ILE A 216 -4.91 -8.33 7.52
N TRP A 217 -4.86 -8.89 6.31
CA TRP A 217 -6.04 -9.03 5.47
C TRP A 217 -7.12 -9.94 6.09
N GLU A 218 -6.72 -10.98 6.84
CA GLU A 218 -7.65 -11.80 7.63
C GLU A 218 -8.32 -11.02 8.78
N GLY A 219 -7.75 -9.90 9.23
CA GLY A 219 -8.29 -9.02 10.25
C GLY A 219 -9.38 -8.04 9.77
N VAL A 220 -9.51 -7.81 8.45
CA VAL A 220 -10.47 -6.83 7.87
C VAL A 220 -11.86 -7.45 7.59
N GLY A 221 -12.04 -8.75 7.87
CA GLY A 221 -13.29 -9.48 7.65
C GLY A 221 -14.19 -9.68 8.89
N SER A 222 -13.91 -9.00 10.01
CA SER A 222 -14.62 -9.22 11.29
C SER A 222 -15.08 -7.93 11.97
N GLU A 223 -15.80 -7.05 11.26
CA GLU A 223 -16.71 -6.06 11.86
C GLU A 223 -17.98 -5.89 11.03
#